data_AF-A0A8J4L7J0-F1
#
_entry.id   AF-A0A8J4L7J0-F1
#
_cell.length_a   1.000
_cell.length_b   1.000
_cell.length_c   1.000
_cell.angle_alpha   90.00
_cell.angle_beta   90.00
_cell.angle_gamma   90.00
#
_symmetry.space_group_name_H-M   'P 1'
#
loop_
_entity.id
_entity.type
_entity.pdbx_description
1 polymer ?
#
loop_
_entity_poly.entity_id
_entity_poly.type
_entity_poly.pdbx_seq_one_letter_code
_entity_poly.pdbx_strand_id
1 'polypeptide(L)'
;QWVYNILEKKAEADRIIYENPDPCNGFVLVPDLKWNQNQVRLHLLSLKGCCLSEGNPEEMSTFEAVAKRFGVPGSQLRIYLHYQPSYYHLHVHFTALSYDAPGSSVERAHLLTDVIDNLALDSTYYQKRALTFALRADELLLKKFQEAGRV
;
A
#
# COMPACT_ATOMS: atom_id res chain seq x y z
N GLN A 1 5.34 14.52 6.11
CA GLN A 1 6.54 15.16 5.54
C GLN A 1 7.41 14.20 4.72
N TRP A 2 7.82 13.04 5.27
CA TRP A 2 8.75 12.15 4.54
C TRP A 2 8.22 11.64 3.18
N VAL A 3 6.92 11.31 3.09
CA VAL A 3 6.29 10.90 1.81
C VAL A 3 6.47 11.99 0.75
N TYR A 4 6.12 13.23 1.06
CA TYR A 4 6.27 14.35 0.13
C TYR A 4 7.73 14.59 -0.25
N ASN A 5 8.68 14.41 0.66
CA ASN A 5 10.10 14.54 0.31
C ASN A 5 10.53 13.53 -0.75
N ILE A 6 9.96 12.31 -0.76
CA ILE A 6 10.20 11.31 -1.81
C ILE A 6 9.51 11.73 -3.11
N LEU A 7 8.22 12.08 -3.05
CA LEU A 7 7.44 12.46 -4.23
C LEU A 7 8.00 13.71 -4.93
N GLU A 8 8.52 14.67 -4.18
CA GLU A 8 9.15 15.90 -4.67
C GLU A 8 10.66 15.73 -4.95
N LYS A 9 11.20 14.51 -4.85
CA LYS A 9 12.62 14.19 -5.09
C LYS A 9 13.60 14.95 -4.20
N LYS A 10 13.15 15.42 -3.04
CA LYS A 10 13.98 16.07 -2.02
C LYS A 10 14.74 15.08 -1.14
N ALA A 11 14.32 13.81 -1.10
CA ALA A 11 14.98 12.73 -0.38
C ALA A 11 14.73 11.38 -1.07
N GLU A 12 15.66 10.42 -0.89
CA GLU A 12 15.56 9.02 -1.37
C GLU A 12 15.33 8.88 -2.90
N ALA A 13 15.63 9.91 -3.68
CA ALA A 13 15.38 9.94 -5.12
C ALA A 13 16.19 8.88 -5.88
N ASP A 14 17.39 8.56 -5.39
CA ASP A 14 18.30 7.53 -5.90
C ASP A 14 17.79 6.10 -5.64
N ARG A 15 16.83 5.93 -4.73
CA ARG A 15 16.27 4.61 -4.38
C ARG A 15 14.98 4.28 -5.13
N ILE A 16 14.50 5.19 -5.97
CA ILE A 16 13.29 4.99 -6.76
C ILE A 16 13.52 3.86 -7.77
N ILE A 17 12.69 2.83 -7.71
CA ILE A 17 12.78 1.65 -8.59
C ILE A 17 12.00 1.90 -9.88
N TYR A 18 10.84 2.53 -9.73
CA TYR A 18 9.94 2.86 -10.83
C TYR A 18 9.11 4.09 -10.47
N GLU A 19 8.77 4.87 -11.48
CA GLU A 19 7.90 6.02 -11.36
C GLU A 19 6.97 6.08 -12.55
N ASN A 20 5.67 6.17 -12.27
CA ASN A 20 4.67 6.61 -13.23
C ASN A 20 4.41 8.10 -12.96
N PRO A 21 4.81 9.02 -13.86
CA PRO A 21 4.69 10.46 -13.65
C PRO A 21 3.28 11.01 -13.97
N ASP A 22 2.28 10.15 -14.23
CA ASP A 22 0.95 10.59 -14.62
C ASP A 22 0.35 11.59 -13.59
N PRO A 23 -0.18 12.75 -14.03
CA PRO A 23 -0.67 13.78 -13.11
C PRO A 23 -1.86 13.36 -12.24
N CYS A 24 -2.60 12.31 -12.61
CA CYS A 24 -3.81 11.85 -11.94
C CYS A 24 -3.62 10.49 -11.27
N ASN A 25 -2.92 9.59 -11.96
CA ASN A 25 -2.76 8.17 -11.65
C ASN A 25 -1.31 7.80 -11.31
N GLY A 26 -0.41 8.77 -11.29
CA GLY A 26 1.00 8.49 -11.10
C GLY A 26 1.35 8.08 -9.68
N PHE A 27 2.46 7.38 -9.56
CA PHE A 27 2.96 6.81 -8.32
C PHE A 27 4.46 6.59 -8.39
N VAL A 28 5.08 6.43 -7.22
CA VAL A 28 6.50 6.10 -7.09
C VAL A 28 6.64 4.78 -6.35
N LEU A 29 7.36 3.83 -6.94
CA LEU A 29 7.75 2.58 -6.30
C LEU A 29 9.13 2.72 -5.66
N VAL A 30 9.18 2.57 -4.34
CA VAL A 30 10.41 2.70 -3.54
C VAL A 30 10.57 1.51 -2.59
N PRO A 31 11.80 1.11 -2.24
CA PRO A 31 12.00 0.17 -1.16
C PRO A 31 11.54 0.74 0.19
N ASP A 32 11.11 -0.14 1.11
CA ASP A 32 10.78 0.26 2.48
C ASP A 32 12.02 0.89 3.17
N LEU A 33 11.80 1.94 3.97
CA LEU A 33 12.88 2.68 4.64
C LEU A 33 13.68 1.81 5.61
N LYS A 34 13.03 0.83 6.26
CA LYS A 34 13.64 -0.12 7.21
C LYS A 34 14.25 -1.33 6.51
N TRP A 35 14.31 -1.32 5.19
CA TRP A 35 14.72 -2.47 4.41
C TRP A 35 16.24 -2.64 4.34
N ASN A 36 16.72 -3.86 4.61
CA ASN A 36 18.13 -4.25 4.58
C ASN A 36 18.57 -4.91 3.26
N GLN A 37 17.79 -4.76 2.18
CA GLN A 37 18.06 -5.31 0.84
C GLN A 37 17.94 -6.84 0.65
N ASN A 38 17.58 -7.59 1.70
CA ASN A 38 17.63 -9.07 1.64
C ASN A 38 16.31 -9.76 1.21
N GLN A 39 15.20 -9.03 1.08
CA GLN A 39 13.86 -9.59 0.81
C GLN A 39 12.99 -8.59 0.04
N VAL A 40 12.08 -8.97 -0.85
CA VAL A 40 11.24 -7.94 -1.52
C VAL A 40 10.30 -7.29 -0.50
N ARG A 41 10.52 -5.98 -0.25
CA ARG A 41 9.67 -5.15 0.61
C ARG A 41 9.65 -3.72 0.08
N LEU A 42 8.65 -3.42 -0.73
CA LEU A 42 8.51 -2.14 -1.43
C LEU A 42 7.21 -1.46 -1.02
N HIS A 43 7.22 -0.14 -1.11
CA HIS A 43 6.04 0.69 -1.04
C HIS A 43 5.83 1.38 -2.38
N LEU A 44 4.61 1.31 -2.88
CA LEU A 44 4.14 2.19 -3.91
C LEU A 44 3.43 3.35 -3.24
N LEU A 45 3.93 4.57 -3.47
CA LEU A 45 3.40 5.81 -2.94
C LEU A 45 2.66 6.53 -4.05
N SER A 46 1.37 6.77 -3.87
CA SER A 46 0.60 7.49 -4.89
C SER A 46 0.99 8.97 -4.95
N LEU A 47 1.03 9.59 -6.14
CA LEU A 47 1.20 11.04 -6.29
C LEU A 47 -0.05 11.81 -5.86
N LYS A 48 -1.24 11.24 -6.08
CA LYS A 48 -2.54 11.79 -5.65
C LYS A 48 -3.42 10.72 -5.01
N GLY A 49 -4.28 11.09 -4.06
CA GLY A 49 -5.16 10.16 -3.34
C GLY A 49 -6.22 9.41 -4.16
N CYS A 50 -6.16 9.46 -5.50
CA CYS A 50 -7.20 8.98 -6.42
C CYS A 50 -6.81 7.74 -7.24
N CYS A 51 -5.58 7.21 -7.08
CA CYS A 51 -5.00 6.28 -8.06
C CYS A 51 -5.72 4.93 -8.24
N LEU A 52 -6.60 4.53 -7.32
CA LEU A 52 -7.24 3.21 -7.36
C LEU A 52 -8.31 3.05 -8.44
N SER A 53 -8.73 4.12 -9.13
CA SER A 53 -9.77 4.01 -10.17
C SER A 53 -9.23 3.81 -11.59
N GLU A 54 -7.99 4.24 -11.91
CA GLU A 54 -7.46 4.14 -13.28
C GLU A 54 -5.93 3.94 -13.41
N GLY A 55 -5.13 4.24 -12.39
CA GLY A 55 -3.71 3.90 -12.38
C GLY A 55 -3.56 2.51 -11.81
N ASN A 56 -3.35 1.49 -12.65
CA ASN A 56 -3.28 0.13 -12.14
C ASN A 56 -1.83 -0.18 -11.71
N PRO A 57 -1.51 -0.19 -10.41
CA PRO A 57 -0.19 -0.62 -9.91
C PRO A 57 0.19 -2.06 -10.31
N GLU A 58 -0.75 -2.83 -10.89
CA GLU A 58 -0.50 -4.12 -11.54
C GLU A 58 -0.17 -4.01 -13.04
N GLU A 59 0.19 -2.82 -13.52
CA GLU A 59 0.72 -2.66 -14.87
C GLU A 59 1.99 -3.50 -15.08
N MET A 60 2.11 -4.06 -16.28
CA MET A 60 3.22 -4.92 -16.69
C MET A 60 4.59 -4.27 -16.42
N SER A 61 4.70 -2.95 -16.62
CA SER A 61 5.88 -2.14 -16.34
C SER A 61 6.30 -2.19 -14.86
N THR A 62 5.35 -2.18 -13.93
CA THR A 62 5.62 -2.25 -12.49
C THR A 62 6.17 -3.63 -12.13
N PHE A 63 5.54 -4.69 -12.63
CA PHE A 63 6.03 -6.05 -12.40
C PHE A 63 7.38 -6.32 -13.04
N GLU A 64 7.62 -5.80 -14.24
CA GLU A 64 8.92 -5.87 -14.90
C GLU A 64 9.99 -5.14 -14.10
N ALA A 65 9.69 -3.96 -13.54
CA ALA A 65 10.62 -3.22 -12.70
C ALA A 65 10.99 -4.01 -11.42
N VAL A 66 9.99 -4.61 -10.76
CA VAL A 66 10.21 -5.47 -9.57
C VAL A 66 11.02 -6.71 -9.94
N ALA A 67 10.63 -7.42 -11.01
CA ALA A 67 11.31 -8.63 -11.46
C ALA A 67 12.76 -8.35 -11.88
N LYS A 68 13.00 -7.26 -12.61
CA LYS A 68 14.36 -6.84 -13.02
C LYS A 68 15.24 -6.47 -11.83
N ARG A 69 14.66 -5.85 -10.79
CA ARG A 69 15.42 -5.39 -9.62
C ARG A 69 15.69 -6.50 -8.60
N PHE A 70 14.73 -7.41 -8.40
CA PHE A 70 14.78 -8.40 -7.32
C PHE A 70 14.72 -9.86 -7.76
N GLY A 71 14.52 -10.13 -9.05
CA GLY A 71 14.38 -11.50 -9.56
C GLY A 71 13.10 -12.22 -9.11
N VAL A 72 12.12 -11.49 -8.56
CA VAL A 72 10.86 -12.05 -8.09
C VAL A 72 9.76 -11.79 -9.12
N PRO A 73 9.13 -12.84 -9.68
CA PRO A 73 8.04 -12.67 -10.63
C PRO A 73 6.78 -12.13 -9.94
N GLY A 74 5.92 -11.45 -10.69
CA GLY A 74 4.66 -10.88 -10.16
C GLY A 74 3.79 -11.89 -9.43
N SER A 75 3.75 -13.14 -9.90
CA SER A 75 3.02 -14.26 -9.28
C SER A 75 3.54 -14.68 -7.89
N GLN A 76 4.74 -14.22 -7.51
CA GLN A 76 5.34 -14.44 -6.20
C GLN A 76 5.27 -13.20 -5.30
N LEU A 77 4.48 -12.19 -5.67
CA LEU A 77 4.26 -11.00 -4.87
C LEU A 77 2.89 -11.05 -4.18
N ARG A 78 2.87 -10.69 -2.90
CA ARG A 78 1.68 -10.27 -2.17
C ARG A 78 1.61 -8.75 -2.22
N ILE A 79 0.53 -8.22 -2.79
CA ILE A 79 0.33 -6.79 -3.02
C ILE A 79 -0.94 -6.33 -2.30
N TYR A 80 -0.81 -5.41 -1.35
CA TYR A 80 -1.89 -5.13 -0.41
C TYR A 80 -1.81 -3.73 0.21
N LEU A 81 -2.94 -3.27 0.76
CA LEU A 81 -3.06 -2.05 1.54
C LEU A 81 -3.26 -2.38 3.01
N HIS A 82 -2.86 -1.48 3.91
CA HIS A 82 -3.16 -1.59 5.33
C HIS A 82 -4.43 -0.83 5.71
N TYR A 83 -5.25 -1.42 6.58
CA TYR A 83 -6.29 -0.74 7.34
C TYR A 83 -6.22 -1.15 8.83
N GLN A 84 -6.00 -0.24 9.79
CA GLN A 84 -5.60 1.15 9.59
C GLN A 84 -4.15 1.27 9.06
N PRO A 85 -3.88 2.25 8.20
CA PRO A 85 -2.53 2.50 7.70
C PRO A 85 -1.64 3.07 8.80
N SER A 86 -0.32 2.88 8.69
CA SER A 86 0.64 3.51 9.61
C SER A 86 0.81 5.01 9.37
N TYR A 87 0.38 5.52 8.20
CA TYR A 87 0.35 6.94 7.86
C TYR A 87 -0.74 7.19 6.81
N TYR A 88 -1.41 8.34 6.90
CA TYR A 88 -2.58 8.68 6.09
C TYR A 88 -2.21 9.34 4.76
N HIS A 89 -1.41 8.62 3.96
CA HIS A 89 -1.20 8.88 2.54
C HIS A 89 -1.28 7.54 1.84
N LEU A 90 -2.09 7.43 0.78
CA LEU A 90 -2.34 6.14 0.12
C LEU A 90 -1.04 5.47 -0.33
N HIS A 91 -0.84 4.24 0.12
CA HIS A 91 0.32 3.44 -0.21
C HIS A 91 -0.04 1.96 -0.33
N VAL A 92 0.69 1.26 -1.19
CA VAL A 92 0.53 -0.17 -1.43
C VAL A 92 1.82 -0.89 -1.07
N HIS A 93 1.71 -1.99 -0.35
CA HIS A 93 2.82 -2.86 0.02
C HIS A 93 3.03 -3.91 -1.06
N PHE A 94 4.28 -4.10 -1.47
CA PHE A 94 4.72 -5.21 -2.31
C PHE A 94 5.68 -6.05 -1.49
N THR A 95 5.34 -7.32 -1.27
CA THR A 95 6.16 -8.25 -0.48
C THR A 95 6.28 -9.58 -1.20
N ALA A 96 7.41 -10.28 -1.07
CA ALA A 96 7.50 -11.65 -1.57
C ALA A 96 6.55 -12.58 -0.79
N LEU A 97 5.88 -13.52 -1.46
CA LEU A 97 4.98 -14.50 -0.79
C LEU A 97 5.72 -15.36 0.24
N SER A 98 7.00 -15.63 0.02
CA SER A 98 7.88 -16.36 0.93
C SER A 98 8.23 -15.61 2.21
N TYR A 99 7.90 -14.31 2.29
CA TYR A 99 8.12 -13.48 3.45
C TYR A 99 6.81 -13.25 4.22
N ASP A 100 6.83 -13.63 5.50
CA ASP A 100 5.77 -13.31 6.44
C ASP A 100 5.97 -11.88 6.96
N ALA A 101 5.43 -10.92 6.22
CA ALA A 101 5.65 -9.51 6.46
C ALA A 101 4.76 -9.02 7.61
N PRO A 102 5.29 -8.27 8.60
CA PRO A 102 4.46 -7.68 9.64
C PRO A 102 3.34 -6.82 9.02
N GLY A 103 2.09 -7.13 9.35
CA GLY A 103 0.91 -6.46 8.82
C GLY A 103 0.32 -7.08 7.54
N SER A 104 0.84 -8.21 7.04
CA SER A 104 0.23 -8.96 5.92
C SER A 104 -0.95 -9.86 6.32
N SER A 105 -1.31 -9.90 7.60
CA SER A 105 -2.42 -10.70 8.13
C SER A 105 -3.79 -10.09 7.80
N VAL A 106 -4.83 -10.92 7.80
CA VAL A 106 -6.19 -10.58 7.32
C VAL A 106 -6.87 -9.46 8.10
N GLU A 107 -6.52 -9.28 9.37
CA GLU A 107 -7.04 -8.20 10.22
C GLU A 107 -6.48 -6.82 9.88
N ARG A 108 -5.57 -6.73 8.91
CA ARG A 108 -4.96 -5.47 8.50
C ARG A 108 -4.75 -5.34 6.99
N ALA A 109 -4.34 -6.40 6.32
CA ALA A 109 -4.03 -6.41 4.90
C ALA A 109 -5.28 -6.60 4.04
N HIS A 110 -5.44 -5.75 3.05
CA HIS A 110 -6.45 -5.86 1.99
C HIS A 110 -5.74 -6.02 0.66
N LEU A 111 -5.94 -7.15 -0.03
CA LEU A 111 -5.33 -7.38 -1.35
C LEU A 111 -5.74 -6.28 -2.32
N LEU A 112 -4.76 -5.77 -3.06
CA LEU A 112 -4.99 -4.67 -3.99
C LEU A 112 -5.99 -5.05 -5.09
N THR A 113 -5.88 -6.26 -5.64
CA THR A 113 -6.84 -6.82 -6.61
C THR A 113 -8.27 -6.76 -6.07
N ASP A 114 -8.48 -7.20 -4.83
CA ASP A 114 -9.79 -7.20 -4.21
C ASP A 114 -10.28 -5.77 -3.98
N VAL A 115 -9.39 -4.83 -3.63
CA VAL A 115 -9.76 -3.41 -3.49
C VAL A 115 -10.23 -2.83 -4.82
N ILE A 116 -9.52 -3.12 -5.91
CA ILE A 116 -9.86 -2.67 -7.27
C ILE A 116 -11.20 -3.28 -7.70
N ASP A 117 -11.38 -4.59 -7.56
CA ASP A 117 -12.62 -5.29 -7.94
C ASP A 117 -13.81 -4.77 -7.13
N ASN A 118 -13.64 -4.55 -5.82
CA ASN A 118 -14.68 -3.99 -4.98
C ASN A 118 -15.10 -2.58 -5.41
N LEU A 119 -14.15 -1.73 -5.83
CA LEU A 119 -14.43 -0.38 -6.32
C LEU A 119 -15.05 -0.38 -7.72
N ALA A 120 -14.67 -1.32 -8.58
CA ALA A 120 -15.28 -1.51 -9.89
C ALA A 120 -16.74 -1.98 -9.76
N LEU A 121 -17.04 -2.78 -8.74
CA LEU A 121 -18.39 -3.22 -8.41
C LEU A 121 -19.24 -2.10 -7.79
N ASP A 122 -18.70 -1.34 -6.84
CA ASP A 122 -19.37 -0.19 -6.22
C ASP A 122 -18.33 0.87 -5.84
N SER A 123 -18.36 2.02 -6.50
CA SER A 123 -17.44 3.14 -6.25
C SER A 123 -17.54 3.70 -4.81
N THR A 124 -18.61 3.37 -4.09
CA THR A 124 -18.85 3.74 -2.69
C THR A 124 -18.73 2.56 -1.72
N TYR A 125 -18.23 1.40 -2.18
CA TYR A 125 -18.14 0.16 -1.40
C TYR A 125 -17.52 0.34 -0.01
N TYR A 126 -16.32 0.96 0.02
CA TYR A 126 -15.56 1.18 1.26
C TYR A 126 -16.14 2.27 2.17
N GLN A 127 -17.16 3.03 1.71
CA GLN A 127 -17.90 3.98 2.54
C GLN A 127 -19.05 3.29 3.30
N LYS A 128 -19.59 2.20 2.75
CA LYS A 128 -20.76 1.49 3.29
C LYS A 128 -20.38 0.27 4.13
N ARG A 129 -19.29 -0.38 3.76
CA ARG A 129 -18.80 -1.63 4.38
C ARG A 129 -18.22 -1.38 5.77
N ALA A 130 -18.49 -2.29 6.70
CA ALA A 130 -17.71 -2.41 7.94
C ALA A 130 -16.33 -3.02 7.66
N LEU A 131 -15.27 -2.35 8.12
CA LEU A 131 -13.90 -2.83 8.04
C LEU A 131 -13.42 -3.26 9.43
N THR A 132 -12.91 -4.48 9.53
CA THR A 132 -12.33 -5.03 10.76
C THR A 132 -10.86 -4.67 10.84
N PHE A 133 -10.40 -4.24 12.01
CA PHE A 133 -8.99 -3.98 12.28
C PHE A 133 -8.68 -4.13 13.76
N ALA A 134 -7.41 -4.38 14.08
CA ALA A 134 -6.91 -4.43 15.45
C ALA A 134 -6.47 -3.04 15.95
N LEU A 135 -6.66 -2.79 17.24
CA LEU A 135 -6.15 -1.63 17.96
C LEU A 135 -5.44 -2.10 19.23
N ARG A 136 -4.43 -1.35 19.69
CA ARG A 136 -3.84 -1.62 20.99
C ARG A 136 -4.82 -1.27 22.11
N ALA A 137 -4.72 -2.00 23.21
CA ALA A 137 -5.57 -1.81 24.38
C ALA A 137 -5.48 -0.38 24.98
N ASP A 138 -4.35 0.31 24.80
CA ASP A 138 -4.09 1.65 25.32
C ASP A 138 -4.33 2.78 24.30
N GLU A 139 -4.82 2.47 23.10
CA GLU A 139 -5.11 3.49 22.08
C GLU A 139 -6.41 4.25 22.37
N LEU A 140 -6.34 5.59 22.31
CA LEU A 140 -7.51 6.47 22.49
C LEU A 140 -8.62 6.17 21.48
N LEU A 141 -8.29 5.69 20.29
CA LEU A 141 -9.28 5.34 19.27
C LEU A 141 -10.15 4.16 19.75
N LEU A 142 -9.56 3.15 20.39
CA LEU A 142 -10.32 2.02 20.93
C LEU A 142 -11.32 2.48 21.99
N LYS A 143 -10.89 3.37 22.89
CA LYS A 143 -11.77 3.97 23.90
C LYS A 143 -12.96 4.68 23.26
N LYS A 144 -12.74 5.43 22.17
CA LYS A 144 -13.83 6.09 21.43
C LYS A 144 -14.82 5.10 20.80
N PHE A 145 -14.35 3.96 20.30
CA PHE A 145 -15.24 2.91 19.78
C PHE A 145 -16.10 2.29 20.91
N GLN A 146 -15.52 2.06 22.08
CA GLN A 146 -16.23 1.56 23.26
C GLN A 146 -17.29 2.56 23.75
N GLU A 147 -16.93 3.85 23.87
CA GLU A 147 -17.86 4.92 24.25
C GLU A 147 -19.04 5.06 23.26
N ALA A 148 -18.81 4.74 21.98
CA ALA A 148 -19.83 4.73 20.94
C ALA A 148 -20.65 3.42 20.86
N GLY A 149 -20.42 2.44 21.75
CA GLY A 149 -21.10 1.15 21.75
C GLY A 149 -20.84 0.30 20.51
N ARG A 150 -19.67 0.46 19.89
CA ARG A 150 -19.27 -0.24 18.65
C ARG A 150 -18.37 -1.45 18.92
N VAL A 151 -17.95 -1.64 20.18
CA VAL A 151 -17.16 -2.75 20.72
C VAL A 151 -17.69 -3.08 22.10
#